data_AF-A0A835V7Q7-F1
#
_entry.id   AF-A0A835V7Q7-F1
#
_cell.length_a   1.000
_cell.length_b   1.000
_cell.length_c   1.000
_cell.angle_alpha   90.00
_cell.angle_beta   90.00
_cell.angle_gamma   90.00
#
_symmetry.space_group_name_H-M   'P 1'
#
loop_
_entity.id
_entity.type
_entity.pdbx_description
1 polymer ?
#
loop_
_entity_poly.entity_id
_entity_poly.type
_entity_poly.pdbx_seq_one_letter_code
_entity_poly.pdbx_strand_id
1 'polypeptide(L)'
;MHMALTHLNTVVLYDQTSSGRSAYHLPRGLPCPSVSTDADDSKESGCWAHSMDYDVATNTIRPLSIRTDTWCSSGSFLSDGTLEQTGGYKQGARRIRYFRPCADRNCVWNESSSTFLAEGRWYATNQGGNNLYPFVHLSSDGNLFIFANRDSILFDYRRGTVLRTFPRLPGDGSRNYPSTGSSVMLPLEHSDNFQRVEVMVCGVPPPVPSRQPLTATSTKA
;
A
#
# COMPACT_ATOMS: atom_id res chain seq x y z
N MET A 1 4.87 -1.25 -9.27
CA MET A 1 3.67 -1.98 -9.76
C MET A 1 3.02 -2.76 -8.62
N HIS A 2 1.70 -2.71 -8.56
CA HIS A 2 0.83 -3.41 -7.61
C HIS A 2 -0.26 -4.17 -8.38
N MET A 3 -0.68 -5.32 -7.84
CA MET A 3 -1.76 -6.13 -8.38
C MET A 3 -2.53 -6.78 -7.24
N ALA A 4 -3.86 -6.82 -7.35
CA ALA A 4 -4.72 -7.46 -6.36
C ALA A 4 -5.90 -8.19 -7.04
N LEU A 5 -6.07 -9.48 -6.75
CA LEU A 5 -7.24 -10.26 -7.18
C LEU A 5 -8.44 -9.92 -6.28
N THR A 6 -9.56 -9.57 -6.89
CA THR A 6 -10.81 -9.22 -6.21
C THR A 6 -11.71 -10.43 -6.01
N HIS A 7 -12.68 -10.31 -5.10
CA HIS A 7 -13.73 -11.30 -4.89
C HIS A 7 -14.73 -11.40 -6.06
N LEU A 8 -14.62 -10.54 -7.08
CA LEU A 8 -15.45 -10.56 -8.29
C LEU A 8 -14.72 -11.17 -9.49
N ASN A 9 -13.63 -11.92 -9.26
CA ASN A 9 -12.81 -12.52 -10.31
C ASN A 9 -12.24 -11.47 -11.30
N THR A 10 -11.94 -10.29 -10.79
CA THR A 10 -11.18 -9.26 -11.52
C THR A 10 -9.85 -9.00 -10.83
N VAL A 11 -8.88 -8.46 -11.57
CA VAL A 11 -7.58 -8.05 -11.04
C VAL A 11 -7.47 -6.54 -11.19
N VAL A 12 -7.22 -5.84 -10.09
CA VAL A 12 -6.87 -4.43 -10.12
C VAL A 12 -5.36 -4.34 -10.26
N LEU A 13 -4.89 -3.73 -11.35
CA LEU A 13 -3.49 -3.42 -11.59
C LEU A 13 -3.30 -1.92 -11.43
N TYR A 14 -2.20 -1.49 -10.80
CA TYR A 14 -1.84 -0.08 -10.77
C TYR A 14 -0.34 0.12 -10.58
N ASP A 15 0.15 1.23 -11.12
CA ASP A 15 1.54 1.63 -10.99
C ASP A 15 1.68 3.13 -10.77
N GLN A 16 2.90 3.57 -10.50
CA GLN A 16 3.24 4.98 -10.37
C GLN A 16 2.74 5.78 -11.58
N THR A 17 2.24 6.98 -11.30
CA THR A 17 1.70 7.89 -12.33
C THR A 17 2.78 8.75 -12.96
N SER A 18 3.97 8.83 -12.35
CA SER A 18 5.13 9.60 -12.83
C SER A 18 5.96 8.89 -13.91
N SER A 19 5.61 7.65 -14.30
CA SER A 19 6.32 6.92 -15.38
C SER A 19 6.15 7.52 -16.78
N GLY A 20 5.33 8.57 -16.93
CA GLY A 20 4.96 9.11 -18.24
C GLY A 20 3.91 8.26 -18.96
N ARG A 21 3.94 8.25 -20.29
CA ARG A 21 2.89 7.63 -21.13
C ARG A 21 2.77 6.11 -20.91
N SER A 22 1.56 5.64 -20.64
CA SER A 22 1.21 4.21 -20.73
C SER A 22 0.64 3.85 -22.12
N ALA A 23 0.38 2.56 -22.36
CA ALA A 23 -0.24 2.11 -23.61
C ALA A 23 -1.74 2.45 -23.71
N TYR A 24 -2.36 2.96 -22.63
CA TYR A 24 -3.81 3.14 -22.54
C TYR A 24 -4.17 4.58 -22.18
N HIS A 25 -4.95 5.24 -23.01
CA HIS A 25 -5.54 6.54 -22.69
C HIS A 25 -6.69 6.39 -21.69
N LEU A 26 -6.83 7.37 -20.79
CA LEU A 26 -8.02 7.48 -19.97
C LEU A 26 -9.22 7.96 -20.82
N PRO A 27 -10.40 7.33 -20.69
CA PRO A 27 -11.64 7.83 -21.27
C PRO A 27 -11.92 9.29 -20.92
N ARG A 28 -12.53 10.03 -21.84
CA ARG A 28 -12.97 11.42 -21.59
C ARG A 28 -13.93 11.46 -20.39
N GLY A 29 -13.74 12.42 -19.50
CA GLY A 29 -14.57 12.61 -18.30
C GLY A 29 -13.99 11.99 -17.03
N LEU A 30 -12.96 11.14 -17.13
CA LEU A 30 -12.20 10.71 -15.95
C LEU A 30 -11.10 11.75 -15.60
N PRO A 31 -10.83 11.97 -14.30
CA PRO A 31 -9.77 12.87 -13.90
C PRO A 31 -8.41 12.30 -14.31
N CYS A 32 -7.51 13.17 -14.76
CA CYS A 32 -6.14 12.76 -15.07
C CYS A 32 -5.32 12.64 -13.77
N PRO A 33 -4.24 11.84 -13.78
CA PRO A 33 -3.25 11.87 -12.71
C PRO A 33 -2.73 13.29 -12.47
N SER A 34 -2.51 13.63 -11.20
CA SER A 34 -1.87 14.87 -10.80
C SER A 34 -0.43 14.87 -11.30
N VAL A 35 -0.15 15.71 -12.31
CA VAL A 35 1.22 15.92 -12.80
C VAL A 35 2.02 16.65 -11.72
N SER A 36 3.25 16.19 -11.48
CA SER A 36 4.14 16.86 -10.55
C SER A 36 4.71 18.12 -11.22
N THR A 37 4.61 19.28 -10.58
CA THR A 37 5.03 20.58 -11.13
C THR A 37 6.55 20.77 -11.13
N ASP A 38 7.33 19.70 -11.23
CA ASP A 38 8.78 19.84 -11.35
C ASP A 38 9.07 20.28 -12.78
N ALA A 39 9.87 21.34 -12.91
CA ALA A 39 10.09 22.10 -14.14
C ALA A 39 10.71 21.31 -15.33
N ASP A 40 10.86 19.99 -15.21
CA ASP A 40 11.39 19.08 -16.23
C ASP A 40 10.31 18.16 -16.84
N ASP A 41 9.10 18.11 -16.26
CA ASP A 41 7.95 17.30 -16.73
C ASP A 41 7.12 18.02 -17.83
N SER A 42 7.76 18.90 -18.60
CA SER A 42 7.10 19.76 -19.59
C SER A 42 6.85 19.09 -20.95
N LYS A 43 7.02 17.77 -21.09
CA LYS A 43 6.86 17.09 -22.37
C LYS A 43 6.05 15.81 -22.23
N GLU A 44 4.81 15.88 -22.69
CA GLU A 44 3.80 14.81 -22.84
C GLU A 44 2.88 14.53 -21.64
N SER A 45 2.26 15.60 -21.13
CA SER A 45 1.14 15.62 -20.17
C SER A 45 -0.18 15.02 -20.74
N GLY A 46 -0.13 13.81 -21.28
CA GLY A 46 -1.34 13.11 -21.73
C GLY A 46 -2.09 12.45 -20.57
N CYS A 47 -3.42 12.36 -20.67
CA CYS A 47 -4.26 11.66 -19.70
C CYS A 47 -4.15 10.14 -19.93
N TRP A 48 -3.11 9.52 -19.39
CA TRP A 48 -2.81 8.10 -19.54
C TRP A 48 -3.23 7.31 -18.30
N ALA A 49 -3.63 6.06 -18.51
CA ALA A 49 -4.10 5.19 -17.45
C ALA A 49 -2.91 4.47 -16.80
N HIS A 50 -2.78 4.64 -15.49
CA HIS A 50 -1.81 3.93 -14.64
C HIS A 50 -2.49 2.96 -13.68
N SER A 51 -3.80 2.75 -13.86
CA SER A 51 -4.55 1.71 -13.20
C SER A 51 -5.52 1.06 -14.18
N MET A 52 -5.79 -0.22 -13.99
CA MET A 52 -6.68 -1.00 -14.82
C MET A 52 -7.45 -2.01 -13.96
N ASP A 53 -8.67 -2.29 -14.37
CA ASP A 53 -9.50 -3.39 -13.86
C ASP A 53 -9.60 -4.46 -14.96
N TYR A 54 -8.91 -5.58 -14.74
CA TYR A 54 -8.83 -6.71 -15.65
C TYR A 54 -9.85 -7.79 -15.26
N ASP A 55 -10.75 -8.13 -16.16
CA ASP A 55 -11.71 -9.22 -15.99
C ASP A 55 -11.09 -10.52 -16.49
N VAL A 56 -10.94 -11.48 -15.57
CA VAL A 56 -10.27 -12.77 -15.84
C VAL A 56 -11.13 -13.65 -16.75
N ALA A 57 -12.46 -13.62 -16.59
CA ALA A 57 -13.37 -14.49 -17.33
C ALA A 57 -13.48 -14.05 -18.79
N THR A 58 -13.53 -12.75 -19.04
CA THR A 58 -13.68 -12.19 -20.40
C THR A 58 -12.35 -11.81 -21.04
N ASN A 59 -11.25 -11.83 -20.28
CA ASN A 59 -9.93 -11.37 -20.72
C ASN A 59 -9.97 -9.91 -21.26
N THR A 60 -10.71 -9.04 -20.56
CA THR A 60 -10.87 -7.63 -20.96
C THR A 60 -10.33 -6.69 -19.89
N ILE A 61 -9.77 -5.57 -20.32
CA ILE A 61 -9.25 -4.52 -19.44
C ILE A 61 -10.12 -3.27 -19.52
N ARG A 62 -10.31 -2.62 -18.37
CA ARG A 62 -10.93 -1.30 -18.26
C ARG A 62 -9.94 -0.32 -17.63
N PRO A 63 -9.54 0.75 -18.32
CA PRO A 63 -8.71 1.80 -17.74
C PRO A 63 -9.40 2.44 -16.54
N LEU A 64 -8.63 2.64 -15.46
CA LEU A 64 -9.05 3.34 -14.26
C LEU A 64 -8.20 4.58 -14.05
N SER A 65 -8.86 5.68 -13.67
CA SER A 65 -8.16 6.86 -13.19
C SER A 65 -7.69 6.64 -11.75
N ILE A 66 -6.39 6.84 -11.54
CA ILE A 66 -5.78 7.03 -10.22
C ILE A 66 -5.07 8.39 -10.25
N ARG A 67 -5.44 9.28 -9.32
CA ARG A 67 -5.05 10.69 -9.33
C ARG A 67 -3.67 10.91 -8.74
N THR A 68 -3.36 10.26 -7.63
CA THR A 68 -2.10 10.51 -6.93
C THR A 68 -1.13 9.35 -7.08
N ASP A 69 0.17 9.65 -7.12
CA ASP A 69 1.21 8.67 -7.41
C ASP A 69 1.33 7.56 -6.33
N THR A 70 1.22 6.29 -6.74
CA THR A 70 1.31 5.10 -5.89
C THR A 70 2.71 4.51 -5.77
N TRP A 71 3.75 5.19 -6.24
CA TRP A 71 5.15 4.76 -6.07
C TRP A 71 5.46 4.47 -4.60
N CYS A 72 6.01 3.29 -4.31
CA CYS A 72 6.34 2.82 -2.95
C CYS A 72 5.18 2.82 -1.95
N SER A 73 3.96 2.74 -2.47
CA SER A 73 2.77 2.54 -1.65
C SER A 73 2.57 1.07 -1.26
N SER A 74 1.54 0.78 -0.48
CA SER A 74 1.07 -0.58 -0.20
C SER A 74 -0.42 -0.59 0.07
N GLY A 75 -1.03 -1.76 0.16
CA GLY A 75 -2.46 -1.89 0.37
C GLY A 75 -2.87 -3.27 0.85
N SER A 76 -4.11 -3.38 1.33
CA SER A 76 -4.73 -4.61 1.80
C SER A 76 -6.24 -4.58 1.55
N PHE A 77 -6.88 -5.74 1.46
CA PHE A 77 -8.33 -5.79 1.41
C PHE A 77 -8.93 -5.58 2.81
N LEU A 78 -9.96 -4.74 2.89
CA LEU A 78 -10.83 -4.59 4.04
C LEU A 78 -11.82 -5.76 4.12
N SER A 79 -12.45 -5.92 5.28
CA SER A 79 -13.40 -7.02 5.54
C SER A 79 -14.63 -7.00 4.63
N ASP A 80 -14.95 -5.84 4.03
CA ASP A 80 -16.05 -5.68 3.08
C ASP A 80 -15.63 -5.88 1.62
N GLY A 81 -14.40 -6.32 1.37
CA GLY A 81 -13.86 -6.57 0.03
C GLY A 81 -13.36 -5.32 -0.69
N THR A 82 -13.33 -4.15 -0.03
CA THR A 82 -12.71 -2.92 -0.57
C THR A 82 -11.20 -3.03 -0.47
N LEU A 83 -10.47 -2.79 -1.56
CA LEU A 83 -9.02 -2.64 -1.55
C LEU A 83 -8.68 -1.27 -0.97
N GLU A 84 -7.96 -1.26 0.14
CA GLU A 84 -7.36 -0.07 0.73
C GLU A 84 -5.90 0.04 0.28
N GLN A 85 -5.46 1.25 -0.03
CA GLN A 85 -4.11 1.52 -0.47
C GLN A 85 -3.60 2.81 0.18
N THR A 86 -2.48 2.75 0.90
CA THR A 86 -1.84 3.89 1.57
C THR A 86 -0.47 4.26 1.02
N GLY A 87 -0.14 5.54 1.16
CA GLY A 87 1.17 6.06 0.80
C GLY A 87 1.31 6.27 -0.71
N GLY A 88 2.54 6.47 -1.16
CA GLY A 88 2.80 6.94 -2.51
C GLY A 88 3.96 7.94 -2.55
N TYR A 89 4.06 8.67 -3.66
CA TYR A 89 5.06 9.71 -3.87
C TYR A 89 4.43 11.09 -4.00
N LYS A 90 5.13 12.13 -3.52
CA LYS A 90 4.65 13.54 -3.49
C LYS A 90 3.21 13.66 -2.96
N GLN A 91 2.27 14.08 -3.82
CA GLN A 91 0.86 14.25 -3.46
C GLN A 91 0.19 12.95 -3.00
N GLY A 92 0.74 11.79 -3.38
CA GLY A 92 0.31 10.46 -2.97
C GLY A 92 0.84 10.00 -1.62
N ALA A 93 1.93 10.60 -1.11
CA ALA A 93 2.63 10.12 0.08
C ALA A 93 1.77 10.09 1.37
N ARG A 94 0.68 10.87 1.39
CA ARG A 94 -0.26 11.00 2.52
C ARG A 94 -1.70 10.62 2.15
N ARG A 95 -1.87 9.92 1.03
CA ARG A 95 -3.19 9.56 0.51
C ARG A 95 -3.56 8.16 0.96
N ILE A 96 -4.84 8.00 1.22
CA ILE A 96 -5.49 6.70 1.28
C ILE A 96 -6.42 6.63 0.07
N ARG A 97 -6.35 5.53 -0.67
CA ARG A 97 -7.15 5.27 -1.85
C ARG A 97 -7.93 4.00 -1.60
N TYR A 98 -9.22 4.03 -1.91
CA TYR A 98 -10.12 2.90 -1.78
C TYR A 98 -10.63 2.49 -3.14
N PHE A 99 -10.57 1.21 -3.44
CA PHE A 99 -11.20 0.63 -4.62
C PHE A 99 -12.15 -0.48 -4.17
N ARG A 100 -13.45 -0.25 -4.31
CA ARG A 100 -14.48 -1.27 -4.05
C ARG A 100 -14.86 -1.91 -5.39
N PRO A 101 -14.51 -3.18 -5.63
CA PRO A 101 -14.92 -3.90 -6.82
C PRO A 101 -16.46 -3.94 -6.92
N CYS A 102 -16.98 -3.90 -8.14
CA CYS A 102 -18.40 -3.81 -8.44
C CYS A 102 -18.75 -4.70 -9.63
N ALA A 103 -19.94 -5.30 -9.61
CA ALA A 103 -20.37 -6.23 -10.66
C ALA A 103 -20.68 -5.52 -11.99
N ASP A 104 -21.14 -4.26 -11.94
CA ASP A 104 -21.49 -3.46 -13.12
C ASP A 104 -20.27 -2.80 -13.79
N ARG A 105 -19.06 -2.99 -13.23
CA ARG A 105 -17.80 -2.44 -13.72
C ARG A 105 -17.79 -0.90 -13.89
N ASN A 106 -18.58 -0.17 -13.08
CA ASN A 106 -18.57 1.30 -13.04
C ASN A 106 -17.81 1.88 -11.84
N CYS A 107 -17.19 1.03 -11.01
CA CYS A 107 -16.42 1.40 -9.84
C CYS A 107 -15.14 2.12 -10.24
N VAL A 108 -14.78 3.09 -9.41
CA VAL A 108 -13.62 3.96 -9.57
C VAL A 108 -12.84 4.01 -8.26
N TRP A 109 -11.60 4.48 -8.31
CA TRP A 109 -10.84 4.81 -7.12
C TRP A 109 -11.49 5.99 -6.38
N ASN A 110 -11.66 5.84 -5.08
CA ASN A 110 -12.03 6.92 -4.18
C ASN A 110 -10.79 7.33 -3.36
N GLU A 111 -10.27 8.52 -3.63
CA GLU A 111 -9.07 9.04 -2.95
C GLU A 111 -9.44 10.02 -1.85
N SER A 112 -8.80 9.88 -0.69
CA SER A 112 -9.03 10.75 0.45
C SER A 112 -8.68 12.21 0.14
N SER A 113 -9.65 13.11 0.39
CA SER A 113 -9.43 14.57 0.26
C SER A 113 -8.46 15.09 1.32
N SER A 114 -8.55 14.58 2.56
CA SER A 114 -7.65 14.89 3.67
C SER A 114 -6.42 13.98 3.71
N THR A 115 -5.32 14.52 4.25
CA THR A 115 -4.10 13.76 4.56
C THR A 115 -4.30 13.00 5.87
N PHE A 116 -4.72 11.74 5.81
CA PHE A 116 -5.02 10.94 7.01
C PHE A 116 -3.80 10.32 7.66
N LEU A 117 -2.69 10.20 6.95
CA LEU A 117 -1.43 9.78 7.56
C LEU A 117 -0.87 10.99 8.31
N ALA A 118 -0.68 10.91 9.63
CA ALA A 118 -0.14 11.99 10.48
C ALA A 118 1.15 12.60 9.91
N GLU A 119 1.45 13.87 10.23
CA GLU A 119 2.55 14.70 9.67
C GLU A 119 3.81 13.92 9.25
N GLY A 120 4.32 14.26 8.06
CA GLY A 120 5.49 13.69 7.37
C GLY A 120 5.91 12.28 7.78
N ARG A 121 5.51 11.26 6.99
CA ARG A 121 5.95 9.84 7.09
C ARG A 121 6.67 9.56 8.41
N TRP A 122 5.90 9.28 9.46
CA TRP A 122 6.49 8.86 10.73
C TRP A 122 7.52 7.75 10.43
N TYR A 123 8.72 8.00 10.98
CA TYR A 123 10.04 7.37 10.75
C TYR A 123 10.92 7.99 9.65
N ALA A 124 11.15 9.31 9.70
CA ALA A 124 12.50 9.82 9.44
C ALA A 124 13.44 9.35 10.57
N THR A 125 13.78 8.05 10.61
CA THR A 125 14.93 7.61 11.41
C THR A 125 16.18 8.14 10.74
N ASN A 126 17.18 8.50 11.55
CA ASN A 126 18.47 9.11 11.20
C ASN A 126 19.35 8.34 10.19
N GLN A 127 18.77 7.44 9.39
CA GLN A 127 19.30 6.83 8.19
C GLN A 127 18.22 6.88 7.08
N GLY A 128 18.12 8.01 6.39
CA GLY A 128 17.64 8.05 5.00
C GLY A 128 16.19 7.66 4.67
N GLY A 129 15.18 7.89 5.54
CA GLY A 129 13.77 7.94 5.11
C GLY A 129 13.19 6.70 4.40
N ASN A 130 13.72 5.51 4.68
CA ASN A 130 13.35 4.25 4.02
C ASN A 130 12.08 3.62 4.61
N ASN A 131 10.91 4.16 4.28
CA ASN A 131 9.59 3.63 4.65
C ASN A 131 8.78 3.19 3.41
N LEU A 132 9.49 2.74 2.39
CA LEU A 132 8.91 2.44 1.08
C LEU A 132 8.32 1.03 1.09
N TYR A 133 7.13 0.84 0.53
CA TYR A 133 6.39 -0.43 0.57
C TYR A 133 6.16 -0.96 2.01
N PRO A 134 5.40 -0.24 2.85
CA PRO A 134 5.08 -0.71 4.20
C PRO A 134 4.26 -2.00 4.15
N PHE A 135 4.45 -2.90 5.11
CA PHE A 135 3.59 -4.07 5.22
C PHE A 135 2.26 -3.66 5.84
N VAL A 136 1.16 -4.00 5.17
CA VAL A 136 -0.21 -3.67 5.61
C VAL A 136 -1.02 -4.95 5.71
N HIS A 137 -1.58 -5.20 6.89
CA HIS A 137 -2.45 -6.34 7.17
C HIS A 137 -3.75 -5.85 7.82
N LEU A 138 -4.90 -6.35 7.37
CA LEU A 138 -6.18 -6.12 8.04
C LEU A 138 -6.25 -6.98 9.31
N SER A 139 -6.30 -6.33 10.47
CA SER A 139 -6.51 -6.98 11.77
C SER A 139 -7.97 -7.43 11.92
N SER A 140 -8.21 -8.43 12.79
CA SER A 140 -9.54 -9.03 13.00
C SER A 140 -10.55 -8.07 13.65
N ASP A 141 -10.06 -7.03 14.33
CA ASP A 141 -10.86 -5.91 14.84
C ASP A 141 -11.28 -4.90 13.75
N GLY A 142 -10.87 -5.13 12.50
CA GLY A 142 -11.20 -4.30 11.35
C GLY A 142 -10.31 -3.08 11.18
N ASN A 143 -9.21 -2.96 11.94
CA ASN A 143 -8.20 -1.91 11.80
C ASN A 143 -6.98 -2.39 11.00
N LEU A 144 -6.09 -1.47 10.62
CA LEU A 144 -4.91 -1.81 9.81
C LEU A 144 -3.66 -1.91 10.68
N PHE A 145 -3.01 -3.07 10.67
CA PHE A 145 -1.62 -3.17 11.11
C PHE A 145 -0.71 -2.65 10.01
N ILE A 146 0.09 -1.63 10.31
CA ILE A 146 1.04 -1.03 9.37
C ILE A 146 2.44 -1.16 9.97
N PHE A 147 3.34 -1.79 9.24
CA PHE A 147 4.75 -1.90 9.58
C PHE A 147 5.61 -1.18 8.54
N ALA A 148 6.51 -0.33 9.00
CA ALA A 148 7.49 0.36 8.16
C ALA A 148 8.83 0.46 8.89
N ASN A 149 9.89 0.23 8.14
CA ASN A 149 11.27 0.18 8.60
C ASN A 149 11.46 -0.86 9.70
N ARG A 150 11.30 -0.46 10.96
CA ARG A 150 11.38 -1.33 12.14
C ARG A 150 10.22 -1.14 13.11
N ASP A 151 9.31 -0.28 12.75
CA ASP A 151 8.26 0.21 13.62
C ASP A 151 6.91 -0.23 13.09
N SER A 152 5.95 -0.39 13.99
CA SER A 152 4.58 -0.74 13.60
C SER A 152 3.54 -0.06 14.45
N ILE A 153 2.36 0.11 13.85
CA ILE A 153 1.18 0.72 14.45
C ILE A 153 -0.08 -0.08 14.11
N LEU A 154 -1.10 0.05 14.95
CA LEU A 154 -2.48 -0.29 14.62
C LEU A 154 -3.22 1.01 14.31
N PHE A 155 -3.78 1.12 13.12
CA PHE A 155 -4.34 2.34 12.57
C PHE A 155 -5.83 2.18 12.30
N ASP A 156 -6.63 3.07 12.90
CA ASP A 156 -8.04 3.27 12.55
C ASP A 156 -8.10 4.18 11.31
N TYR A 157 -8.27 3.57 10.15
CA TYR A 157 -8.36 4.30 8.88
C TYR A 157 -9.67 5.09 8.72
N ARG A 158 -10.72 4.75 9.48
CA ARG A 158 -12.00 5.46 9.42
C ARG A 158 -11.90 6.80 10.12
N ARG A 159 -11.16 6.84 11.23
CA ARG A 159 -10.92 8.06 12.03
C ARG A 159 -9.61 8.76 11.68
N GLY A 160 -8.70 8.08 10.98
CA GLY A 160 -7.37 8.59 10.68
C GLY A 160 -6.46 8.66 11.91
N THR A 161 -6.61 7.73 12.86
CA THR A 161 -5.92 7.78 14.16
C THR A 161 -5.11 6.52 14.45
N VAL A 162 -3.95 6.69 15.06
CA VAL A 162 -3.16 5.56 15.58
C VAL A 162 -3.79 5.07 16.89
N LEU A 163 -4.27 3.83 16.89
CA LEU A 163 -4.85 3.19 18.07
C LEU A 163 -3.77 2.64 19.00
N ARG A 164 -2.69 2.11 18.41
CA ARG A 164 -1.60 1.48 19.15
C ARG A 164 -0.28 1.63 18.41
N THR A 165 0.80 1.84 19.14
CA THR A 165 2.17 1.71 18.63
C THR A 165 2.79 0.47 19.25
N PHE A 166 3.39 -0.37 18.43
CA PHE A 166 4.06 -1.59 18.87
C PHE A 166 5.54 -1.35 19.17
N PRO A 167 6.18 -2.19 20.00
CA PRO A 167 7.61 -2.13 20.21
C PRO A 167 8.38 -2.20 18.89
N ARG A 168 9.40 -1.35 18.75
CA ARG A 168 10.33 -1.38 17.62
C ARG A 168 11.00 -2.74 17.53
N LEU A 169 11.02 -3.34 16.34
CA LEU A 169 11.73 -4.60 16.09
C LEU A 169 13.24 -4.41 16.32
N PRO A 170 13.93 -5.36 16.98
CA PRO A 170 15.37 -5.29 17.24
C PRO A 170 16.20 -5.44 15.95
N GLY A 171 17.53 -5.27 16.05
CA GLY A 171 18.48 -5.23 14.92
C GLY A 171 18.69 -3.82 14.38
N ASP A 172 19.48 -3.64 13.32
CA ASP A 172 19.64 -2.34 12.65
C ASP A 172 18.90 -2.31 11.30
N GLY A 173 18.89 -1.18 10.59
CA GLY A 173 18.34 -1.02 9.22
C GLY A 173 16.85 -1.34 9.00
N SER A 174 16.36 -1.02 7.80
CA SER A 174 14.96 -1.22 7.41
C SER A 174 14.64 -2.69 7.16
N ARG A 175 13.42 -3.15 7.44
CA ARG A 175 12.94 -4.48 7.04
C ARG A 175 12.18 -4.47 5.71
N ASN A 176 11.61 -3.35 5.30
CA ASN A 176 11.01 -3.15 3.97
C ASN A 176 11.94 -2.28 3.08
N TYR A 177 11.55 -2.08 1.82
CA TYR A 177 12.42 -1.50 0.78
C TYR A 177 13.17 -0.24 1.25
N PRO A 178 14.49 -0.14 0.99
CA PRO A 178 15.32 -0.91 0.05
C PRO A 178 15.76 -2.29 0.55
N SER A 179 15.42 -2.68 1.78
CA SER A 179 15.59 -4.06 2.24
C SER A 179 14.50 -4.97 1.67
N THR A 180 14.81 -6.25 1.53
CA THR A 180 13.93 -7.26 0.92
C THR A 180 13.22 -8.14 1.95
N GLY A 181 12.93 -7.60 3.14
CA GLY A 181 12.12 -8.33 4.10
C GLY A 181 10.69 -8.51 3.65
N SER A 182 10.01 -9.41 4.33
CA SER A 182 8.64 -9.79 4.07
C SER A 182 7.88 -9.92 5.38
N SER A 183 6.56 -9.99 5.27
CA SER A 183 5.70 -10.25 6.41
C SER A 183 4.54 -11.16 6.06
N VAL A 184 4.01 -11.83 7.07
CA VAL A 184 2.84 -12.69 6.95
C VAL A 184 2.01 -12.58 8.23
N MET A 185 0.69 -12.48 8.08
CA MET A 185 -0.25 -12.71 9.18
C MET A 185 -0.30 -14.20 9.45
N LEU A 186 -0.02 -14.60 10.70
CA LEU A 186 -0.12 -15.98 11.14
C LEU A 186 -1.59 -16.42 11.22
N PRO A 187 -1.87 -17.74 11.17
CA PRO A 187 -3.24 -18.25 11.22
C PRO A 187 -4.03 -17.68 12.41
N LEU A 188 -5.26 -17.26 12.14
CA LEU A 188 -6.20 -16.86 13.18
C LEU A 188 -6.80 -18.11 13.82
N GLU A 189 -6.87 -18.14 15.14
CA GLU A 189 -7.41 -19.27 15.88
C GLU A 189 -8.92 -19.11 16.10
N HIS A 190 -9.71 -20.12 15.73
CA HIS A 190 -11.16 -20.07 15.99
C HIS A 190 -11.49 -20.15 17.49
N SER A 191 -10.60 -20.75 18.29
CA SER A 191 -10.81 -21.01 19.72
C SER A 191 -10.87 -19.73 20.57
N ASP A 192 -10.27 -18.63 20.09
CA ASP A 192 -10.35 -17.32 20.73
C ASP A 192 -11.29 -16.34 20.01
N ASN A 193 -12.16 -16.87 19.13
CA ASN A 193 -13.01 -16.09 18.23
C ASN A 193 -12.23 -15.19 17.26
N PHE A 194 -11.07 -15.66 16.77
CA PHE A 194 -10.20 -14.94 15.83
C PHE A 194 -9.66 -13.60 16.39
N GLN A 195 -9.60 -13.47 17.71
CA GLN A 195 -9.25 -12.20 18.36
C GLN A 195 -7.75 -11.94 18.33
N ARG A 196 -6.92 -12.98 18.43
CA ARG A 196 -5.47 -12.82 18.41
C ARG A 196 -4.95 -12.76 16.98
N VAL A 197 -4.33 -11.64 16.64
CA VAL A 197 -3.62 -11.45 15.37
C VAL A 197 -2.12 -11.40 15.65
N GLU A 198 -1.35 -12.24 14.98
CA GLU A 198 0.11 -12.22 15.04
C GLU A 198 0.67 -11.98 13.65
N VAL A 199 1.57 -11.00 13.51
CA VAL A 199 2.25 -10.72 12.25
C VAL A 199 3.72 -11.07 12.42
N MET A 200 4.20 -11.99 11.60
CA MET A 200 5.63 -12.31 11.52
C MET A 200 6.28 -11.43 10.47
N VAL A 201 7.36 -10.76 10.85
CA VAL A 201 8.23 -10.01 9.94
C VAL A 201 9.59 -10.70 9.91
N CYS A 202 10.09 -10.97 8.70
CA CYS A 202 11.36 -11.64 8.48
C CYS A 202 12.13 -10.96 7.35
N GLY A 203 13.43 -10.73 7.53
CA GLY A 203 14.26 -9.99 6.58
C GLY A 203 15.31 -9.13 7.28
N VAL A 204 16.29 -8.64 6.54
CA VAL A 204 17.67 -8.22 6.95
C VAL A 204 17.76 -6.95 7.81
N PRO A 205 18.86 -6.69 8.59
CA PRO A 205 20.28 -6.73 8.15
C PRO A 205 21.32 -7.23 9.21
N PRO A 206 22.63 -7.41 8.83
CA PRO A 206 23.54 -6.26 8.64
C PRO A 206 24.40 -6.28 7.34
N PRO A 207 25.01 -5.14 6.97
CA PRO A 207 26.05 -5.05 5.94
C PRO A 207 27.46 -5.34 6.52
N VAL A 208 27.80 -6.60 6.81
CA VAL A 208 29.18 -7.05 7.16
C VAL A 208 29.29 -8.56 6.83
N PRO A 209 30.44 -9.11 6.36
CA PRO A 209 30.52 -10.51 5.94
C PRO A 209 30.53 -11.45 7.15
N SER A 210 29.36 -11.80 7.67
CA SER A 210 29.23 -12.95 8.57
C SER A 210 27.91 -13.67 8.31
N ARG A 211 28.02 -14.97 8.04
CA ARG A 211 26.89 -15.89 7.92
C ARG A 211 26.20 -15.97 9.29
N GLN A 212 25.09 -15.27 9.47
CA GLN A 212 24.16 -15.48 10.58
C GLN A 212 22.77 -15.91 10.06
N PRO A 213 22.04 -16.74 10.82
CA PRO A 213 20.75 -17.30 10.40
C PRO A 213 19.65 -16.24 10.29
N LEU A 214 18.65 -16.55 9.44
CA LEU A 214 17.43 -15.76 9.27
C LEU A 214 16.77 -15.47 10.63
N THR A 215 16.59 -14.20 10.95
CA THR A 215 15.91 -13.76 12.18
C THR A 215 14.45 -13.45 11.84
N ALA A 216 13.53 -14.31 12.28
CA ALA A 216 12.09 -14.05 12.26
C ALA A 216 11.68 -13.41 13.59
N THR A 217 10.96 -12.29 13.55
CA THR A 217 10.37 -11.70 14.76
C THR A 217 8.85 -11.61 14.57
N SER A 218 8.09 -12.03 15.58
CA SER A 218 6.64 -11.87 15.60
C SER A 218 6.25 -10.67 16.45
N THR A 219 5.33 -9.86 15.96
CA THR A 219 4.67 -8.82 16.73
C THR A 219 3.23 -9.27 16.96
N LYS A 220 2.79 -9.28 18.21
CA LYS A 220 1.38 -9.49 18.56
C LYS A 220 0.64 -8.19 18.32
N ALA A 221 -0.29 -8.19 17.37
CA ALA A 221 -1.16 -7.05 17.09
C ALA A 221 -2.23 -6.91 18.19
#